data_AF-A0A2G4SJ64-F1
#
_entry.id   AF-A0A2G4SJ64-F1
#
_cell.length_a   1.000
_cell.length_b   1.000
_cell.length_c   1.000
_cell.angle_alpha   90.00
_cell.angle_beta   90.00
_cell.angle_gamma   90.00
#
_symmetry.space_group_name_H-M   'P 1'
#
loop_
_entity.id
_entity.type
_entity.pdbx_description
1 polymer ?
#
loop_
_entity_poly.entity_id
_entity_poly.type
_entity_poly.pdbx_seq_one_letter_code
_entity_poly.pdbx_strand_id
1 'polypeptide(L)'
;MSNTNRYVGDTVSADCRNADLNYRLDLRVITDTEKGPIEATTGEFASTKAITEGKLYNDKLRSVLAFKCHLNSLLKKLLYLPQSQASEVHMPILQIMGQNISLCVLSLIDKQVYSVQNTLDAEYPRTLAGIKTEGIRKIIDLLGQVEYMMDGIEKNMKNYSHNTNSKMKGIIGKGKCIRQFETEAWTSSVQWDTYIFDE
;
A
#
# COMPACT_ATOMS: atom_id res chain seq x y z
N MET A 1 -5.01 10.13 18.15
CA MET A 1 -5.83 10.19 16.92
C MET A 1 -4.90 10.58 15.80
N SER A 2 -4.63 9.67 14.85
CA SER A 2 -3.94 10.05 13.61
C SER A 2 -4.91 10.83 12.73
N ASN A 3 -4.41 11.87 12.06
CA ASN A 3 -5.19 12.57 11.05
C ASN A 3 -5.10 11.74 9.76
N THR A 4 -6.22 11.11 9.39
CA THR A 4 -6.34 10.37 8.12
C THR A 4 -7.10 11.25 7.14
N ASN A 5 -6.44 11.68 6.08
CA ASN A 5 -7.05 12.44 4.99
C ASN A 5 -7.46 11.49 3.86
N ARG A 6 -8.71 11.60 3.42
CA ARG A 6 -9.26 10.79 2.33
C ARG A 6 -9.42 11.64 1.08
N TYR A 7 -8.79 11.23 0.00
CA TYR A 7 -8.93 11.90 -1.30
C TYR A 7 -9.69 10.97 -2.24
N VAL A 8 -10.83 11.46 -2.72
CA VAL A 8 -11.68 10.76 -3.69
C VAL A 8 -11.64 11.58 -4.98
N GLY A 9 -11.26 10.94 -6.08
CA GLY A 9 -11.12 11.57 -7.38
C GLY A 9 -9.76 11.31 -8.03
N ASP A 10 -9.72 11.58 -9.33
CA ASP A 10 -8.66 11.23 -10.29
C ASP A 10 -7.38 12.06 -10.02
N THR A 11 -6.62 11.66 -8.99
CA THR A 11 -5.51 12.46 -8.44
C THR A 11 -4.17 11.76 -8.58
N VAL A 12 -3.12 12.54 -8.82
CA VAL A 12 -1.74 12.05 -8.94
C VAL A 12 -1.05 12.08 -7.59
N SER A 13 -0.41 10.98 -7.21
CA SER A 13 0.39 10.94 -5.98
C SER A 13 1.74 11.65 -6.13
N ALA A 14 2.19 12.27 -5.04
CA ALA A 14 3.49 12.95 -5.01
C ALA A 14 4.63 11.96 -5.24
N ASP A 15 4.57 10.75 -4.68
CA ASP A 15 5.62 9.75 -4.90
C ASP A 15 5.65 9.26 -6.35
N CYS A 16 4.49 9.12 -6.99
CA CYS A 16 4.41 8.77 -8.41
C CYS A 16 5.05 9.88 -9.26
N ARG A 17 4.69 11.15 -8.98
CA ARG A 17 5.27 12.31 -9.67
C ARG A 17 6.78 12.40 -9.50
N ASN A 18 7.29 12.13 -8.30
CA ASN A 18 8.72 12.11 -8.01
C ASN A 18 9.47 10.97 -8.71
N ALA A 19 8.74 9.95 -9.20
CA ALA A 19 9.26 8.87 -10.02
C ALA A 19 8.97 9.08 -11.52
N ASP A 20 8.59 10.30 -11.93
CA ASP A 20 8.18 10.67 -13.29
C ASP A 20 6.98 9.87 -13.82
N LEU A 21 6.08 9.44 -12.92
CA LEU A 21 4.84 8.73 -13.24
C LEU A 21 3.63 9.64 -13.03
N ASN A 22 2.69 9.59 -13.98
CA ASN A 22 1.47 10.39 -13.96
C ASN A 22 0.20 9.53 -13.74
N TYR A 23 0.33 8.46 -12.96
CA TYR A 23 -0.81 7.62 -12.62
C TYR A 23 -1.82 8.39 -11.78
N ARG A 24 -3.05 8.39 -12.26
CA ARG A 24 -4.21 8.85 -11.51
C ARG A 24 -4.92 7.64 -10.93
N LEU A 25 -5.24 7.73 -9.65
CA LEU A 25 -5.89 6.68 -8.88
C LEU A 25 -7.25 7.21 -8.42
N ASP A 26 -8.28 6.38 -8.47
CA ASP A 26 -9.65 6.78 -8.14
C ASP A 26 -9.84 7.09 -6.64
N LEU A 27 -9.22 6.28 -5.79
CA LEU A 27 -9.24 6.41 -4.33
C LEU A 27 -7.83 6.38 -3.77
N ARG A 28 -7.54 7.32 -2.87
CA ARG A 28 -6.30 7.37 -2.10
C ARG A 28 -6.60 7.69 -0.65
N VAL A 29 -6.01 6.92 0.25
CA VAL A 29 -6.08 7.17 1.69
C VAL A 29 -4.70 7.51 2.17
N ILE A 30 -4.58 8.72 2.70
CA ILE A 30 -3.32 9.30 3.15
C ILE A 30 -3.36 9.40 4.67
N THR A 31 -2.35 8.85 5.30
CA THR A 31 -2.17 8.94 6.75
C THR A 31 -1.05 9.91 7.06
N ASP A 32 -1.32 10.87 7.95
CA ASP A 32 -0.31 11.78 8.44
C ASP A 32 0.59 11.09 9.48
N THR A 33 1.90 11.15 9.25
CA THR A 33 2.91 10.62 10.17
C THR A 33 3.89 11.71 10.58
N GLU A 34 4.73 11.44 11.59
CA GLU A 34 5.77 12.36 12.04
C GLU A 34 6.79 12.73 10.95
N LYS A 35 6.92 11.91 9.89
CA LYS A 35 7.78 12.16 8.72
C LYS A 35 7.00 12.67 7.51
N GLY A 36 5.80 13.20 7.74
CA GLY A 36 4.90 13.68 6.71
C GLY A 36 3.90 12.62 6.23
N PRO A 37 3.08 12.97 5.23
CA PRO A 37 2.02 12.11 4.71
C PRO A 37 2.58 10.85 4.05
N ILE A 38 1.82 9.77 4.14
CA ILE A 38 2.08 8.48 3.49
C ILE A 38 0.79 7.96 2.88
N GLU A 39 0.86 7.52 1.63
CA GLU A 39 -0.23 6.77 0.99
C GLU A 39 -0.34 5.40 1.66
N ALA A 40 -1.39 5.18 2.45
CA ALA A 40 -1.56 3.95 3.22
C ALA A 40 -2.39 2.89 2.46
N THR A 41 -3.31 3.32 1.60
CA THR A 41 -4.06 2.44 0.70
C THR A 41 -4.57 3.19 -0.54
N THR A 42 -4.82 2.46 -1.62
CA THR A 42 -5.50 2.96 -2.82
C THR A 42 -6.66 2.07 -3.19
N GLY A 43 -7.60 2.64 -3.95
CA GLY A 43 -8.64 1.89 -4.61
C GLY A 43 -8.80 2.31 -6.07
N GLU A 44 -9.11 1.34 -6.92
CA GLU A 44 -9.63 1.59 -8.28
C GLU A 44 -11.08 1.16 -8.35
N PHE A 45 -11.89 1.91 -9.10
CA PHE A 45 -13.31 1.67 -9.25
C PHE A 45 -13.74 1.63 -10.72
N ALA A 46 -14.40 0.54 -11.11
CA ALA A 46 -15.10 0.45 -12.39
C ALA A 46 -16.57 0.16 -12.17
N SER A 47 -17.45 0.89 -12.85
CA SER A 47 -18.88 0.53 -12.91
C SER A 47 -19.09 -0.76 -13.70
N THR A 48 -20.15 -1.52 -13.43
CA THR A 48 -20.47 -2.77 -14.14
C THR A 48 -20.53 -2.62 -15.67
N LYS A 49 -20.87 -1.43 -16.18
CA LYS A 49 -20.94 -1.14 -17.62
C LYS A 49 -19.56 -0.93 -18.26
N ALA A 50 -18.57 -0.55 -17.46
CA ALA A 50 -17.22 -0.23 -17.92
C ALA A 50 -16.24 -1.40 -17.77
N ILE A 51 -16.61 -2.47 -17.05
CA ILE A 51 -15.74 -3.62 -16.82
C ILE A 51 -15.49 -4.35 -18.13
N THR A 52 -14.23 -4.40 -18.52
CA THR A 52 -13.68 -5.29 -19.53
C THR A 52 -12.48 -6.01 -18.93
N GLU A 53 -12.05 -7.12 -19.54
CA GLU A 53 -10.84 -7.81 -19.12
C GLU A 53 -9.61 -6.88 -19.17
N GLY A 54 -9.47 -6.10 -20.25
CA GLY A 54 -8.43 -5.09 -20.38
C GLY A 54 -8.47 -4.06 -19.26
N LYS A 55 -9.65 -3.54 -18.89
CA LYS A 55 -9.78 -2.59 -17.78
C LYS A 55 -9.41 -3.20 -16.43
N LEU A 56 -9.81 -4.45 -16.17
CA LEU A 56 -9.48 -5.17 -14.94
C LEU A 56 -7.96 -5.25 -14.75
N TYR A 57 -7.24 -5.69 -15.79
CA TYR A 57 -5.79 -5.85 -15.72
C TYR A 57 -5.05 -4.51 -15.73
N ASN A 58 -5.49 -3.55 -16.54
CA ASN A 58 -4.86 -2.24 -16.61
C ASN A 58 -5.00 -1.46 -15.29
N ASP A 59 -6.20 -1.42 -14.70
CA ASP A 59 -6.42 -0.73 -13.43
C ASP A 59 -5.61 -1.42 -12.30
N LYS A 60 -5.56 -2.77 -12.30
CA LYS A 60 -4.74 -3.53 -11.33
C LYS A 60 -3.26 -3.23 -11.49
N LEU A 61 -2.74 -3.29 -12.71
CA LEU A 61 -1.31 -3.06 -12.99
C LEU A 61 -0.93 -1.62 -12.62
N ARG A 62 -1.75 -0.63 -13.01
CA ARG A 62 -1.57 0.77 -12.63
C ARG A 62 -1.49 0.95 -11.11
N SER A 63 -2.43 0.35 -10.36
CA SER A 63 -2.43 0.37 -8.90
C SER A 63 -1.16 -0.21 -8.31
N VAL A 64 -0.76 -1.40 -8.79
CA VAL A 64 0.43 -2.11 -8.32
C VAL A 64 1.69 -1.26 -8.51
N LEU A 65 1.85 -0.62 -9.67
CA LEU A 65 3.03 0.19 -9.94
C LEU A 65 3.04 1.50 -9.17
N ALA A 66 1.89 2.15 -9.02
CA ALA A 66 1.77 3.30 -8.12
C ALA A 66 2.13 2.91 -6.67
N PHE A 67 1.61 1.77 -6.20
CA PHE A 67 1.89 1.29 -4.85
C PHE A 67 3.32 0.78 -4.67
N LYS A 68 3.99 0.34 -5.74
CA LYS A 68 5.44 0.10 -5.71
C LYS A 68 6.20 1.40 -5.44
N CYS A 69 5.81 2.52 -6.05
CA CYS A 69 6.39 3.83 -5.72
C CYS A 69 6.16 4.20 -4.25
N HIS A 70 4.95 3.98 -3.73
CA HIS A 70 4.62 4.29 -2.33
C HIS A 70 5.37 3.39 -1.35
N LEU A 71 5.46 2.09 -1.62
CA LEU A 71 6.25 1.17 -0.80
C LEU A 71 7.72 1.58 -0.77
N ASN A 72 8.30 1.93 -1.92
CA ASN A 72 9.67 2.42 -2.00
C ASN A 72 9.87 3.70 -1.20
N SER A 73 8.95 4.67 -1.30
CA SER A 73 8.97 5.91 -0.54
C SER A 73 8.84 5.66 0.96
N LEU A 74 7.95 4.76 1.38
CA LEU A 74 7.77 4.33 2.76
C LEU A 74 9.07 3.74 3.32
N LEU A 75 9.67 2.77 2.62
CA LEU A 75 10.91 2.13 3.08
C LEU A 75 12.06 3.12 3.26
N LYS A 76 12.16 4.14 2.39
CA LYS A 76 13.14 5.24 2.54
C LYS A 76 12.95 6.04 3.83
N LYS A 77 11.71 6.10 4.35
CA LYS A 77 11.38 6.76 5.61
C LYS A 77 11.63 5.86 6.83
N LEU A 78 11.66 4.53 6.65
CA LEU A 78 11.88 3.53 7.70
C LEU A 78 13.38 3.22 7.91
N LEU A 79 14.15 4.26 8.23
CA LEU A 79 15.62 4.23 8.29
C LEU A 79 16.21 3.18 9.25
N TYR A 80 15.45 2.69 10.23
CA TYR A 80 15.93 1.73 11.23
C TYR A 80 15.17 0.39 11.17
N LEU A 81 14.51 0.11 10.04
CA LEU A 81 13.82 -1.15 9.82
C LEU A 81 14.83 -2.32 9.77
N PRO A 82 14.65 -3.37 10.58
CA PRO A 82 15.46 -4.59 10.44
C PRO A 82 15.24 -5.21 9.07
N GLN A 83 16.32 -5.69 8.43
CA GLN A 83 16.23 -6.35 7.12
C GLN A 83 15.24 -7.53 7.10
N SER A 84 15.18 -8.30 8.19
CA SER A 84 14.23 -9.42 8.34
C SER A 84 12.76 -9.00 8.42
N GLN A 85 12.47 -7.71 8.57
CA GLN A 85 11.13 -7.14 8.71
C GLN A 85 10.69 -6.38 7.46
N ALA A 86 11.58 -6.25 6.45
CA ALA A 86 11.24 -5.56 5.20
C ALA A 86 10.08 -6.22 4.46
N SER A 87 9.98 -7.56 4.56
CA SER A 87 8.89 -8.33 3.95
C SER A 87 7.56 -8.28 4.70
N GLU A 88 7.56 -7.73 5.92
CA GLU A 88 6.36 -7.56 6.75
C GLU A 88 5.69 -6.20 6.52
N VAL A 89 6.25 -5.37 5.63
CA VAL A 89 5.64 -4.11 5.21
C VAL A 89 4.63 -4.41 4.09
N HIS A 90 3.36 -4.41 4.47
CA HIS A 90 2.24 -4.71 3.58
C HIS A 90 1.50 -3.43 3.17
N MET A 91 1.30 -3.27 1.86
CA MET A 91 0.57 -2.15 1.28
C MET A 91 -0.74 -2.67 0.64
N PRO A 92 -1.90 -2.39 1.25
CA PRO A 92 -3.18 -2.84 0.71
C PRO A 92 -3.60 -2.04 -0.53
N ILE A 93 -4.19 -2.74 -1.50
CA ILE A 93 -4.75 -2.21 -2.75
C ILE A 93 -6.17 -2.75 -2.88
N LEU A 94 -7.15 -1.87 -2.95
CA LEU A 94 -8.54 -2.20 -3.20
C LEU A 94 -8.84 -2.15 -4.70
N GLN A 95 -9.52 -3.17 -5.20
CA GLN A 95 -10.02 -3.17 -6.57
C GLN A 95 -11.52 -3.43 -6.54
N ILE A 96 -12.31 -2.42 -6.92
CA ILE A 96 -13.77 -2.50 -6.95
C ILE A 96 -14.23 -2.55 -8.40
N MET A 97 -14.66 -3.72 -8.84
CA MET A 97 -15.08 -3.98 -10.21
C MET A 97 -16.57 -4.32 -10.21
N GLY A 98 -17.38 -3.28 -10.37
CA GLY A 98 -18.83 -3.34 -10.34
C GLY A 98 -19.29 -3.62 -8.92
N GLN A 99 -19.61 -4.88 -8.64
CA GLN A 99 -20.03 -5.32 -7.32
C GLN A 99 -19.01 -6.22 -6.62
N ASN A 100 -17.92 -6.57 -7.31
CA ASN A 100 -16.84 -7.35 -6.73
C ASN A 100 -15.82 -6.40 -6.10
N ILE A 101 -15.34 -6.77 -4.92
CA ILE A 101 -14.26 -6.10 -4.22
C ILE A 101 -13.15 -7.12 -4.02
N SER A 102 -11.96 -6.82 -4.50
CA SER A 102 -10.76 -7.62 -4.26
C SER A 102 -9.76 -6.82 -3.46
N LEU A 103 -9.19 -7.43 -2.44
CA LEU A 103 -8.10 -6.88 -1.65
C LEU A 103 -6.79 -7.55 -2.08
N CYS A 104 -5.99 -6.81 -2.82
CA CYS A 104 -4.63 -7.19 -3.15
C CYS A 104 -3.66 -6.59 -2.12
N VAL A 105 -2.58 -7.30 -1.81
CA VAL A 105 -1.52 -6.84 -0.92
C VAL A 105 -0.20 -6.85 -1.67
N LEU A 106 0.45 -5.68 -1.73
CA LEU A 106 1.80 -5.53 -2.24
C LEU A 106 2.81 -5.57 -1.09
N SER A 107 3.88 -6.34 -1.25
CA SER A 107 5.00 -6.39 -0.31
C SER A 107 6.30 -6.78 -1.03
N LEU A 108 7.44 -6.58 -0.36
CA LEU A 108 8.70 -7.20 -0.76
C LEU A 108 8.76 -8.62 -0.19
N ILE A 109 9.21 -9.59 -0.99
CA ILE A 109 9.48 -10.95 -0.48
C ILE A 109 10.98 -11.25 -0.41
N ASP A 110 11.77 -10.50 -1.17
CA ASP A 110 13.23 -10.48 -1.13
C ASP A 110 13.72 -9.14 -1.72
N LYS A 111 15.03 -8.91 -1.74
CA LYS A 111 15.66 -7.73 -2.34
C LYS A 111 15.20 -7.57 -3.79
N GLN A 112 14.56 -6.44 -4.07
CA GLN A 112 14.06 -6.05 -5.40
C GLN A 112 12.98 -6.98 -5.98
N VAL A 113 12.50 -7.96 -5.20
CA VAL A 113 11.43 -8.89 -5.60
C VAL A 113 10.16 -8.51 -4.86
N TYR A 114 9.19 -8.01 -5.64
CA TYR A 114 7.88 -7.59 -5.15
C TYR A 114 6.86 -8.68 -5.43
N SER A 115 5.94 -8.87 -4.49
CA SER A 115 4.82 -9.80 -4.61
C SER A 115 3.51 -9.06 -4.46
N VAL A 116 2.56 -9.36 -5.35
CA VAL A 116 1.17 -8.94 -5.23
C VAL A 116 0.32 -10.18 -5.02
N GLN A 117 -0.38 -10.25 -3.91
CA GLN A 117 -1.23 -11.39 -3.57
C GLN A 117 -2.67 -10.94 -3.43
N ASN A 118 -3.60 -11.65 -4.08
CA ASN A 118 -5.01 -11.48 -3.75
C ASN A 118 -5.29 -12.18 -2.43
N THR A 119 -5.71 -11.43 -1.42
CA THR A 119 -5.84 -11.92 -0.04
C THR A 119 -7.29 -12.19 0.32
N LEU A 120 -8.21 -11.34 -0.15
CA LEU A 120 -9.63 -11.49 0.16
C LEU A 120 -10.48 -10.97 -1.00
N ASP A 121 -11.55 -11.70 -1.32
CA ASP A 121 -12.58 -11.26 -2.24
C ASP A 121 -13.93 -11.16 -1.52
N ALA A 122 -14.68 -10.13 -1.85
CA ALA A 122 -16.04 -9.92 -1.40
C ALA A 122 -16.93 -9.44 -2.56
N GLU A 123 -18.24 -9.59 -2.40
CA GLU A 123 -19.22 -9.08 -3.35
C GLU A 123 -20.29 -8.30 -2.59
N TYR A 124 -20.68 -7.13 -3.11
CA TYR A 124 -21.83 -6.40 -2.59
C TYR A 124 -23.09 -7.27 -2.70
N PRO A 125 -23.80 -7.55 -1.59
CA PRO A 125 -24.95 -8.44 -1.63
C PRO A 125 -26.10 -7.81 -2.42
N ARG A 126 -26.60 -8.54 -3.41
CA ARG A 126 -27.70 -8.11 -4.29
C ARG A 126 -29.09 -8.55 -3.87
N THR A 127 -29.16 -9.54 -2.99
CA THR A 127 -30.40 -10.19 -2.59
C THR A 127 -30.51 -10.24 -1.09
N LEU A 128 -31.74 -10.34 -0.57
CA LEU A 128 -31.97 -10.55 0.85
C LEU A 128 -31.28 -11.83 1.35
N ALA A 129 -31.19 -12.86 0.50
CA ALA A 129 -30.41 -14.06 0.80
C ALA A 129 -28.92 -13.73 0.98
N GLY A 130 -28.31 -12.98 0.04
CA GLY A 130 -26.91 -12.55 0.14
C GLY A 130 -26.60 -11.71 1.37
N ILE A 131 -27.55 -10.86 1.80
CA ILE A 131 -27.45 -10.12 3.06
C ILE A 131 -27.46 -11.07 4.26
N LYS A 132 -28.38 -12.05 4.27
CA LYS A 132 -28.52 -13.04 5.35
C LYS A 132 -27.38 -14.06 5.40
N THR A 133 -26.68 -14.31 4.29
CA THR A 133 -25.56 -15.25 4.19
C THR A 133 -24.20 -14.57 4.32
N GLU A 134 -24.06 -13.70 5.32
CA GLU A 134 -22.78 -13.05 5.70
C GLU A 134 -22.12 -12.17 4.62
N GLY A 135 -22.82 -11.78 3.54
CA GLY A 135 -22.23 -10.96 2.47
C GLY A 135 -21.70 -9.61 2.97
N ILE A 136 -22.47 -8.95 3.86
CA ILE A 136 -22.03 -7.71 4.52
C ILE A 136 -20.81 -7.96 5.41
N ARG A 137 -20.80 -9.07 6.15
CA ARG A 137 -19.70 -9.40 7.06
C ARG A 137 -18.39 -9.58 6.30
N LYS A 138 -18.40 -10.25 5.14
CA LYS A 138 -17.20 -10.38 4.29
C LYS A 138 -16.62 -9.02 3.89
N ILE A 139 -17.46 -8.05 3.58
CA ILE A 139 -17.02 -6.68 3.25
C ILE A 139 -16.44 -5.99 4.49
N ILE A 140 -17.07 -6.16 5.66
CA ILE A 140 -16.55 -5.63 6.93
C ILE A 140 -15.18 -6.24 7.24
N ASP A 141 -15.03 -7.56 7.11
CA ASP A 141 -13.78 -8.26 7.35
C ASP A 141 -12.68 -7.78 6.38
N LEU A 142 -13.02 -7.56 5.10
CA LEU A 142 -12.13 -6.99 4.09
C LEU A 142 -11.64 -5.61 4.50
N LEU A 143 -12.55 -4.71 4.87
CA LEU A 143 -12.21 -3.35 5.28
C LEU A 143 -11.42 -3.33 6.59
N GLY A 144 -11.74 -4.23 7.53
CA GLY A 144 -10.97 -4.41 8.76
C GLY A 144 -9.55 -4.90 8.50
N GLN A 145 -9.33 -5.73 7.48
CA GLN A 145 -7.99 -6.11 7.03
C GLN A 145 -7.20 -4.92 6.45
N VAL A 146 -7.86 -4.06 5.68
CA VAL A 146 -7.24 -2.82 5.16
C VAL A 146 -6.81 -1.92 6.32
N GLU A 147 -7.71 -1.69 7.29
CA GLU A 147 -7.41 -0.90 8.48
C GLU A 147 -6.24 -1.48 9.28
N TYR A 148 -6.22 -2.80 9.51
CA TYR A 148 -5.12 -3.49 10.19
C TYR A 148 -3.77 -3.28 9.50
N MET A 149 -3.73 -3.33 8.16
CA MET A 149 -2.50 -3.08 7.40
C MET A 149 -2.07 -1.61 7.46
N MET A 150 -3.03 -0.68 7.40
CA MET A 150 -2.74 0.75 7.55
C MET A 150 -2.17 1.08 8.94
N ASP A 151 -2.73 0.47 9.99
CA ASP A 151 -2.20 0.58 11.36
C ASP A 151 -0.77 0.01 11.45
N GLY A 152 -0.49 -1.08 10.71
CA GLY A 152 0.85 -1.64 10.56
C GLY A 152 1.84 -0.63 9.97
N ILE A 153 1.46 0.10 8.92
CA ILE A 153 2.27 1.16 8.32
C ILE A 153 2.55 2.27 9.34
N GLU A 154 1.52 2.75 10.06
CA GLU A 154 1.70 3.75 11.12
C GLU A 154 2.64 3.28 12.22
N LYS A 155 2.49 2.04 12.67
CA LYS A 155 3.32 1.43 13.71
C LYS A 155 4.76 1.31 13.24
N ASN A 156 4.99 0.88 12.02
CA ASN A 156 6.33 0.83 11.41
C ASN A 156 6.96 2.22 11.38
N MET A 157 6.21 3.24 11.00
CA MET A 157 6.68 4.63 11.02
C MET A 157 7.06 5.10 12.42
N LYS A 158 6.25 4.82 13.43
CA LYS A 158 6.56 5.15 14.83
C LYS A 158 7.81 4.43 15.34
N ASN A 159 7.99 3.17 14.96
CA ASN A 159 9.06 2.33 15.51
C ASN A 159 10.40 2.47 14.78
N TYR A 160 10.38 2.72 13.47
CA TYR A 160 11.56 2.58 12.61
C TYR A 160 11.95 3.85 11.85
N SER A 161 11.20 4.95 11.97
CA SER A 161 11.57 6.22 11.30
C SER A 161 12.65 7.02 12.01
N HIS A 162 12.93 6.72 13.27
CA HIS A 162 13.92 7.42 14.09
C HIS A 162 14.71 6.45 14.97
N ASN A 163 15.88 6.88 15.40
CA ASN A 163 16.73 6.08 16.27
C ASN A 163 16.12 6.08 17.69
N THR A 164 15.65 4.93 18.13
CA THR A 164 15.08 4.75 19.47
C THR A 164 16.12 4.39 20.53
N ASN A 165 17.42 4.28 20.18
CA ASN A 165 18.47 4.08 21.18
C ASN A 165 18.52 5.28 22.13
N SER A 166 18.48 4.98 23.43
CA SER A 166 18.77 5.96 24.46
C SER A 166 20.17 6.53 24.26
N LYS A 167 20.27 7.85 24.09
CA LYS A 167 21.54 8.60 24.05
C LYS A 167 22.44 8.22 25.22
N MET A 168 21.85 7.95 26.39
CA MET A 168 22.56 7.53 27.59
C MET A 168 23.23 6.15 27.45
N LYS A 169 22.58 5.18 26.79
CA LYS A 169 23.18 3.87 26.50
C LYS A 169 24.35 3.96 25.51
N GLY A 170 24.28 4.91 24.58
CA GLY A 170 25.39 5.22 23.67
C GLY A 170 26.61 5.77 24.40
N ILE A 171 26.41 6.68 25.36
CA ILE A 171 27.49 7.27 26.17
C ILE A 171 28.16 6.23 27.08
N ILE A 172 27.38 5.30 27.66
CA ILE A 172 27.90 4.25 28.55
C ILE A 172 28.60 3.11 27.75
N GLY A 173 28.69 3.22 26.41
CA GLY A 173 29.33 2.19 25.56
C GLY A 173 28.60 0.85 25.51
N LYS A 174 27.38 0.78 26.07
CA LYS A 174 26.53 -0.43 26.09
C LYS A 174 25.46 -0.43 24.98
N GLY A 175 25.41 0.61 24.16
CA GLY A 175 24.48 0.73 23.05
C GLY A 175 24.94 -0.09 21.84
N LYS A 176 24.10 -1.02 21.36
CA LYS A 176 24.30 -1.67 20.06
C LYS A 176 24.11 -0.61 18.97
N CYS A 177 25.12 -0.41 18.12
CA CYS A 177 24.99 0.45 16.94
C CYS A 177 23.91 -0.14 16.01
N ILE A 178 22.80 0.58 15.82
CA ILE A 178 21.75 0.17 14.89
C ILE A 178 22.16 0.69 13.52
N ARG A 179 22.39 -0.24 12.58
CA ARG A 179 22.66 0.11 11.18
C ARG A 179 21.39 0.63 10.53
N GLN A 180 21.56 1.62 9.65
CA GLN A 180 20.44 2.11 8.85
C GLN A 180 20.03 1.08 7.80
N PHE A 181 18.75 1.08 7.46
CA PHE A 181 18.18 0.22 6.44
C PHE A 181 18.65 0.67 5.04
N GLU A 182 19.36 -0.21 4.34
CA GLU A 182 19.90 0.02 3.00
C GLU A 182 18.81 -0.08 1.93
N THR A 183 17.94 0.94 1.86
CA THR A 183 16.74 0.90 1.01
C THR A 183 17.06 0.66 -0.48
N GLU A 184 18.18 1.19 -0.98
CA GLU A 184 18.61 1.03 -2.38
C GLU A 184 18.94 -0.43 -2.73
N ALA A 185 19.40 -1.23 -1.76
CA ALA A 185 19.66 -2.65 -1.99
C ALA A 185 18.37 -3.47 -2.07
N TRP A 186 17.27 -2.97 -1.51
CA TRP A 186 15.99 -3.66 -1.38
C TRP A 186 14.96 -3.26 -2.43
N THR A 187 15.10 -2.07 -3.00
CA THR A 187 14.08 -1.50 -3.89
C THR A 187 14.58 -1.40 -5.32
N SER A 188 13.67 -1.47 -6.29
CA SER A 188 13.96 -1.20 -7.69
C SER A 188 13.09 -0.06 -8.21
N SER A 189 13.59 0.65 -9.23
CA SER A 189 12.82 1.69 -9.91
C SER A 189 11.54 1.11 -10.51
N VAL A 190 10.56 1.99 -10.70
CA VAL A 190 9.32 1.65 -11.40
C VAL A 190 9.50 2.05 -12.86
N GLN A 191 9.24 1.10 -13.77
CA GLN A 191 9.29 1.32 -15.21
C GLN A 191 7.92 1.01 -15.79
N TRP A 192 7.48 1.85 -16.73
CA TRP A 192 6.28 1.63 -17.52
C TRP A 192 6.66 1.74 -18.98
N ASP A 193 6.67 0.60 -19.67
CA ASP A 193 6.79 0.61 -21.11
C ASP A 193 5.40 0.89 -21.68
N THR A 194 5.24 2.10 -22.22
CA THR A 194 4.01 2.56 -22.87
C THR A 194 3.58 1.68 -24.06
N TYR A 195 4.46 0.79 -24.54
CA TYR A 195 4.26 -0.01 -25.74
C TYR A 195 3.45 -1.30 -25.55
N ILE A 196 3.00 -1.63 -24.32
CA ILE A 196 2.43 -2.96 -24.05
C ILE A 196 0.90 -3.01 -24.19
N PHE A 197 0.20 -1.87 -24.27
CA PHE A 197 -1.28 -1.86 -24.21
C PHE A 197 -1.99 -0.94 -25.22
N ASP A 198 -1.32 -0.52 -26.30
CA ASP A 198 -1.97 0.11 -27.45
C ASP A 198 -2.57 -0.96 -28.39
N GLU A 199 -3.55 -1.73 -27.89
CA GLU A 199 -4.51 -2.52 -28.72
C GLU A 199 -5.92 -2.47 -28.13
#